data_AF-A0A820DIV0-F1
#
_entry.id   AF-A0A820DIV0-F1
#
_cell.length_a   1.000
_cell.length_b   1.000
_cell.length_c   1.000
_cell.angle_alpha   90.00
_cell.angle_beta   90.00
_cell.angle_gamma   90.00
#
_symmetry.space_group_name_H-M   'P 1'
#
loop_
_entity.id
_entity.type
_entity.pdbx_description
1 polymer ?
#
loop_
_entity_poly.entity_id
_entity_poly.type
_entity_poly.pdbx_seq_one_letter_code
_entity_poly.pdbx_strand_id
1 'polypeptide(L)'
;MFIKCCSKLSIRRCRQYLFYTIFIILSFSLFLNIKYGLINHSSETTNKILLQNESLLLFKESTLNCSGDPLEQWCQHQIKLCNSSLIVYNKLFIITHSIILQPEFAQGKRLGGENIQDVLNQPEEDEYFHFQKEFIKLPCDIQEFHDRIPDGHLSNIFSAISSYRLPQKTHTIYETTIAVNRQDYVNVYHTITDVYTVYLLCCFFQRNPKSVRILFLDAHPKGNLDILWS
;
A
#
# COMPACT_ATOMS: atom_id res chain seq x y z
N MET A 1 -41.79 38.76 -37.44
CA MET A 1 -42.27 37.63 -36.60
C MET A 1 -41.08 36.71 -36.34
N PHE A 2 -40.39 36.92 -35.22
CA PHE A 2 -39.20 36.17 -34.82
C PHE A 2 -39.61 35.06 -33.85
N ILE A 3 -39.42 33.79 -34.21
CA ILE A 3 -39.56 32.66 -33.28
C ILE A 3 -38.17 32.08 -33.04
N LYS A 4 -37.70 32.26 -31.81
CA LYS A 4 -36.45 31.74 -31.25
C LYS A 4 -36.46 30.21 -31.21
N CYS A 5 -35.49 29.60 -31.87
CA CYS A 5 -35.16 28.17 -31.68
C CYS A 5 -34.07 28.07 -30.60
N CYS A 6 -34.45 27.81 -29.35
CA CYS A 6 -33.50 27.51 -28.27
C CYS A 6 -33.01 26.06 -28.40
N SER A 7 -31.69 25.91 -28.54
CA SER A 7 -31.00 24.68 -28.89
C SER A 7 -30.83 23.72 -27.70
N LYS A 8 -31.20 22.45 -27.90
CA LYS A 8 -30.98 21.34 -26.95
C LYS A 8 -29.51 21.10 -26.57
N LEU A 9 -28.55 21.71 -27.30
CA LEU A 9 -27.11 21.61 -27.01
C LEU A 9 -26.68 22.40 -25.75
N SER A 10 -27.39 23.46 -25.38
CA SER A 10 -27.01 24.27 -24.20
C SER A 10 -27.23 23.53 -22.88
N ILE A 11 -28.21 22.62 -22.82
CA ILE A 11 -28.59 21.93 -21.59
C ILE A 11 -27.58 20.83 -21.21
N ARG A 12 -26.97 20.16 -22.21
CA ARG A 12 -25.96 19.12 -21.96
C ARG A 12 -24.65 19.70 -21.41
N ARG A 13 -24.18 20.84 -21.95
CA ARG A 13 -22.98 21.51 -21.42
C ARG A 13 -23.18 22.01 -19.99
N CYS A 14 -24.35 22.56 -19.68
CA CYS A 14 -24.64 23.04 -18.32
C CYS A 14 -24.61 21.91 -17.27
N ARG A 15 -25.13 20.71 -17.61
CA ARG A 15 -25.05 19.54 -16.71
C ARG A 15 -23.62 19.09 -16.46
N GLN A 16 -22.76 19.10 -17.48
CA GLN A 16 -21.38 18.66 -17.33
C GLN A 16 -20.57 19.60 -16.43
N TYR A 17 -20.76 20.92 -16.57
CA TYR A 17 -20.15 21.89 -15.66
C TYR A 17 -20.65 21.73 -14.22
N LEU A 18 -21.95 21.50 -14.01
CA LEU A 18 -22.50 21.27 -12.67
C LEU A 18 -21.85 20.05 -11.98
N PHE A 19 -21.65 18.94 -12.71
CA PHE A 19 -20.99 17.75 -12.17
C PHE A 19 -19.52 18.02 -11.81
N TYR A 20 -18.77 18.73 -12.66
CA TYR A 20 -17.39 19.10 -12.34
C TYR A 20 -17.29 20.03 -11.12
N THR A 21 -18.19 21.01 -10.99
CA THR A 21 -18.19 21.92 -9.84
C THR A 21 -18.53 21.17 -8.55
N ILE A 22 -19.49 20.23 -8.58
CA ILE A 22 -19.83 19.38 -7.43
C ILE A 22 -18.63 18.50 -7.04
N PHE A 23 -17.96 17.90 -8.02
CA PHE A 23 -16.79 17.05 -7.76
C PHE A 23 -15.62 17.84 -7.13
N ILE A 24 -15.35 19.05 -7.61
CA ILE A 24 -14.32 19.93 -7.05
C ILE A 24 -14.67 20.35 -5.61
N ILE A 25 -15.92 20.70 -5.34
CA ILE A 25 -16.37 21.08 -3.99
C ILE A 25 -16.22 19.89 -3.02
N LEU A 26 -16.64 18.69 -3.43
CA LEU A 26 -16.51 17.48 -2.61
C LEU A 26 -15.04 17.16 -2.32
N SER A 27 -14.19 17.22 -3.34
CA SER A 27 -12.74 16.98 -3.20
C SER A 27 -12.08 18.00 -2.27
N PHE A 28 -12.46 19.28 -2.37
CA PHE A 28 -11.92 20.33 -1.50
C PHE A 28 -12.41 20.18 -0.04
N SER A 29 -13.66 19.77 0.16
CA SER A 29 -14.22 19.51 1.49
C SER A 29 -13.55 18.31 2.18
N LEU A 30 -13.20 17.26 1.42
CA LEU A 30 -12.45 16.11 1.91
C LEU A 30 -11.04 16.54 2.35
N PHE A 31 -10.37 17.35 1.53
CA PHE A 31 -9.03 17.87 1.82
C PHE A 31 -9.00 18.76 3.08
N LEU A 32 -10.01 19.62 3.26
CA LEU A 32 -10.14 20.44 4.46
C LEU A 32 -10.36 19.59 5.73
N ASN A 33 -11.19 18.54 5.66
CA ASN A 33 -11.43 17.65 6.80
C ASN A 33 -10.16 16.89 7.22
N ILE A 34 -9.36 16.41 6.26
CA ILE A 34 -8.06 15.76 6.55
C ILE A 34 -7.11 16.74 7.24
N LYS A 35 -7.05 17.99 6.78
CA LYS A 35 -6.18 19.00 7.37
C LYS A 35 -6.60 19.39 8.79
N TYR A 36 -7.91 19.52 9.06
CA TYR A 36 -8.44 19.81 10.39
C TYR A 36 -8.24 18.64 11.37
N GLY A 37 -8.37 17.39 10.93
CA GLY A 37 -8.11 16.21 11.75
C GLY A 37 -6.63 16.08 12.16
N LEU A 38 -5.70 16.51 11.30
CA LEU A 38 -4.26 16.46 11.57
C LEU A 38 -3.75 17.57 12.50
N ILE A 39 -4.47 18.69 12.62
CA ILE A 39 -4.05 19.85 13.45
C ILE A 39 -4.46 19.68 14.92
N ASN A 40 -5.50 18.90 15.23
CA ASN A 40 -6.01 18.77 16.59
C ASN A 40 -5.34 17.68 17.45
N HIS A 41 -4.33 16.98 16.96
CA HIS A 41 -3.75 15.83 17.69
C HIS A 41 -2.31 16.02 18.20
N SER A 42 -1.79 17.24 18.27
CA SER A 42 -0.44 17.50 18.79
C SER A 42 -0.43 18.22 20.14
N SER A 43 -0.68 17.48 21.22
CA SER A 43 -0.05 17.73 22.53
C SER A 43 -0.30 16.55 23.47
N GLU A 44 0.73 15.74 23.75
CA GLU A 44 1.16 15.33 25.10
C GLU A 44 2.30 14.29 25.05
N THR A 45 3.51 14.83 25.15
CA THR A 45 4.61 14.52 26.09
C THR A 45 5.05 13.08 26.47
N THR A 46 6.37 12.90 26.25
CA THR A 46 7.43 12.31 27.12
C THR A 46 7.66 10.80 27.25
N ASN A 47 8.81 10.40 26.67
CA ASN A 47 9.94 9.65 27.25
C ASN A 47 9.66 8.73 28.45
N LYS A 48 9.81 7.41 28.21
CA LYS A 48 10.52 6.51 29.12
C LYS A 48 11.38 5.53 28.31
N ILE A 49 12.69 5.69 28.44
CA ILE A 49 13.68 4.67 28.10
C ILE A 49 13.70 3.67 29.26
N LEU A 50 13.54 2.38 28.97
CA LEU A 50 14.16 1.34 29.80
C LEU A 50 14.49 0.12 28.93
N LEU A 51 15.76 -0.26 29.01
CA LEU A 51 16.38 -1.46 28.49
C LEU A 51 15.77 -2.75 29.08
N GLN A 52 16.05 -3.87 28.39
CA GLN A 52 15.96 -5.29 28.80
C GLN A 52 14.60 -5.97 28.65
N ASN A 53 14.39 -6.65 27.51
CA ASN A 53 14.43 -8.12 27.46
C ASN A 53 14.22 -8.63 26.02
N GLU A 54 15.21 -9.40 25.52
CA GLU A 54 15.16 -10.21 24.29
C GLU A 54 14.29 -11.47 24.45
N SER A 55 13.07 -11.31 24.95
CA SER A 55 12.06 -12.37 24.95
C SER A 55 10.93 -11.90 24.05
N LEU A 56 10.75 -12.58 22.90
CA LEU A 56 9.66 -12.42 21.94
C LEU A 56 8.98 -11.04 21.99
N LEU A 57 9.25 -10.20 20.98
CA LEU A 57 8.34 -9.13 20.57
C LEU A 57 6.98 -9.76 20.22
N LEU A 58 6.22 -10.13 21.26
CA LEU A 58 4.81 -10.31 21.24
C LEU A 58 4.31 -8.92 20.92
N PHE A 59 4.12 -8.68 19.63
CA PHE A 59 3.32 -7.59 19.14
C PHE A 59 2.05 -7.63 19.98
N LYS A 60 1.90 -6.66 20.90
CA LYS A 60 0.68 -6.50 21.67
C LYS A 60 -0.39 -6.37 20.59
N GLU A 61 -1.22 -7.41 20.41
CA GLU A 61 -2.18 -7.50 19.30
C GLU A 61 -2.77 -6.12 19.09
N SER A 62 -2.32 -5.44 18.04
CA SER A 62 -2.86 -4.13 17.71
C SER A 62 -4.32 -4.43 17.45
N THR A 63 -5.21 -3.87 18.28
CA THR A 63 -6.64 -4.07 18.10
C THR A 63 -6.95 -3.68 16.66
N LEU A 64 -7.42 -4.64 15.87
CA LEU A 64 -7.76 -4.35 14.48
C LEU A 64 -9.00 -3.47 14.48
N ASN A 65 -9.02 -2.42 13.66
CA ASN A 65 -10.25 -1.67 13.42
C ASN A 65 -11.04 -2.38 12.31
N CYS A 66 -11.96 -3.24 12.71
CA CYS A 66 -12.85 -3.96 11.81
C CYS A 66 -14.17 -3.22 11.52
N SER A 67 -14.31 -1.94 11.92
CA SER A 67 -15.58 -1.23 11.79
C SER A 67 -15.73 -0.58 10.41
N GLY A 68 -16.85 -0.85 9.74
CA GLY A 68 -17.23 -0.24 8.46
C GLY A 68 -16.71 -0.99 7.23
N ASP A 69 -17.33 -0.72 6.10
CA ASP A 69 -16.91 -1.24 4.79
C ASP A 69 -15.71 -0.44 4.25
N PRO A 70 -14.62 -1.07 3.76
CA PRO A 70 -14.39 -2.51 3.55
C PRO A 70 -13.70 -3.26 4.70
N LEU A 71 -13.42 -2.59 5.83
CA LEU A 71 -12.60 -3.12 6.92
C LEU A 71 -13.22 -4.34 7.61
N GLU A 72 -14.54 -4.37 7.75
CA GLU A 72 -15.27 -5.49 8.35
C GLU A 72 -15.05 -6.79 7.58
N GLN A 73 -15.08 -6.73 6.25
CA GLN A 73 -14.89 -7.89 5.39
C GLN A 73 -13.48 -8.47 5.51
N TRP A 74 -12.47 -7.61 5.75
CA TRP A 74 -11.09 -8.05 5.92
C TRP A 74 -10.92 -8.89 7.19
N CYS A 75 -11.65 -8.58 8.26
CA CYS A 75 -11.56 -9.35 9.51
C CYS A 75 -12.22 -10.73 9.45
N GLN A 76 -13.16 -10.95 8.52
CA GLN A 76 -13.93 -12.20 8.44
C GLN A 76 -13.13 -13.35 7.80
N HIS A 77 -12.18 -13.04 6.91
CA HIS A 77 -11.47 -14.04 6.12
C HIS A 77 -9.96 -13.92 6.28
N GLN A 78 -9.41 -14.58 7.30
CA GLN A 78 -7.97 -14.65 7.55
C GLN A 78 -7.44 -16.07 7.46
N ILE A 79 -6.30 -16.23 6.79
CA ILE A 79 -5.52 -17.47 6.79
C ILE A 79 -4.22 -17.19 7.52
N LYS A 80 -4.03 -17.82 8.68
CA LYS A 80 -2.81 -17.71 9.48
C LYS A 80 -1.86 -18.85 9.12
N LEU A 81 -0.62 -18.52 8.80
CA LEU A 81 0.45 -19.46 8.48
C LEU A 81 1.67 -19.17 9.36
N CYS A 82 2.57 -20.13 9.52
CA CYS A 82 3.83 -19.94 10.24
C CYS A 82 3.66 -19.38 11.67
N ASN A 83 2.79 -20.00 12.48
CA ASN A 83 2.48 -19.50 13.84
C ASN A 83 2.03 -18.02 13.85
N SER A 84 1.30 -17.59 12.83
CA SER A 84 0.83 -16.20 12.63
C SER A 84 1.94 -15.20 12.26
N SER A 85 3.15 -15.65 11.94
CA SER A 85 4.17 -14.77 11.36
C SER A 85 3.83 -14.33 9.94
N LEU A 86 2.92 -15.05 9.27
CA LEU A 86 2.32 -14.65 8.00
C LEU A 86 0.79 -14.79 8.08
N ILE A 87 0.06 -13.73 7.73
CA ILE A 87 -1.39 -13.72 7.74
C ILE A 87 -1.89 -13.17 6.41
N VAL A 88 -2.78 -13.91 5.74
CA VAL A 88 -3.43 -13.47 4.50
C VAL A 88 -4.83 -12.96 4.82
N TYR A 89 -5.16 -11.76 4.36
CA TYR A 89 -6.47 -11.13 4.56
C TYR A 89 -7.25 -11.14 3.25
N ASN A 90 -8.31 -11.94 3.18
CA ASN A 90 -9.27 -12.05 2.07
C ASN A 90 -8.62 -12.15 0.67
N LYS A 91 -7.42 -12.75 0.57
CA LYS A 91 -6.58 -12.76 -0.63
C LYS A 91 -6.19 -11.37 -1.18
N LEU A 92 -6.45 -10.28 -0.44
CA LEU A 92 -6.18 -8.90 -0.85
C LEU A 92 -4.75 -8.47 -0.52
N PHE A 93 -4.30 -8.75 0.70
CA PHE A 93 -2.97 -8.40 1.17
C PHE A 93 -2.46 -9.41 2.18
N ILE A 94 -1.16 -9.34 2.46
CA ILE A 94 -0.49 -10.16 3.46
C ILE A 94 0.13 -9.28 4.55
N ILE A 95 0.12 -9.78 5.78
CA ILE A 95 0.96 -9.28 6.87
C ILE A 95 2.06 -10.29 7.09
N THR A 96 3.27 -9.79 7.33
CA THR A 96 4.38 -10.63 7.75
C THR A 96 5.11 -10.03 8.94
N HIS A 97 5.74 -10.88 9.74
CA HIS A 97 6.52 -10.51 10.92
C HIS A 97 7.91 -11.11 10.85
N SER A 98 8.92 -10.32 11.20
CA SER A 98 10.32 -10.76 11.30
C SER A 98 10.85 -11.43 10.02
N ILE A 99 10.53 -10.82 8.87
CA ILE A 99 10.98 -11.29 7.57
C ILE A 99 12.33 -10.67 7.20
N ILE A 100 13.02 -11.32 6.28
CA ILE A 100 14.18 -10.74 5.61
C ILE A 100 13.82 -10.55 4.14
N LEU A 101 14.08 -9.35 3.62
CA LEU A 101 14.05 -9.10 2.20
C LEU A 101 15.47 -9.26 1.64
N GLN A 102 15.59 -9.94 0.51
CA GLN A 102 16.84 -10.11 -0.22
C GLN A 102 16.72 -9.45 -1.60
N PRO A 103 17.03 -8.14 -1.70
CA PRO A 103 16.84 -7.36 -2.93
C PRO A 103 17.54 -7.94 -4.15
N GLU A 104 18.61 -8.71 -3.97
CA GLU A 104 19.33 -9.39 -5.06
C GLU A 104 18.48 -10.42 -5.83
N PHE A 105 17.36 -10.86 -5.26
CA PHE A 105 16.38 -11.74 -5.91
C PHE A 105 15.19 -10.99 -6.52
N ALA A 106 15.18 -9.66 -6.48
CA ALA A 106 14.27 -8.84 -7.27
C ALA A 106 14.93 -8.48 -8.61
N GLN A 107 14.32 -8.91 -9.71
CA GLN A 107 14.84 -8.65 -11.06
C GLN A 107 13.93 -7.69 -11.80
N GLY A 108 14.48 -6.60 -12.30
CA GLY A 108 13.78 -5.66 -13.16
C GLY A 108 14.65 -5.27 -14.35
N LYS A 109 14.02 -4.83 -15.43
CA LYS A 109 14.74 -4.18 -16.54
C LYS A 109 15.06 -2.72 -16.21
N ARG A 110 14.34 -2.14 -15.24
CA ARG A 110 14.46 -0.75 -14.79
C ARG A 110 14.75 -0.70 -13.31
N LEU A 111 15.29 0.43 -12.87
CA LEU A 111 15.58 0.68 -11.46
C LEU A 111 14.38 1.31 -10.75
N GLY A 112 13.57 2.09 -11.48
CA GLY A 112 12.54 2.93 -10.91
C GLY A 112 13.09 4.27 -10.43
N GLY A 113 12.20 5.27 -10.39
CA GLY A 113 12.55 6.63 -9.98
C GLY A 113 13.33 7.43 -11.03
N GLU A 114 13.51 6.91 -12.25
CA GLU A 114 14.05 7.66 -13.38
C GLU A 114 13.19 8.88 -13.68
N ASN A 115 13.78 9.92 -14.28
CA ASN A 115 12.99 11.06 -14.74
C ASN A 115 12.14 10.64 -15.93
N ILE A 116 10.83 10.94 -15.88
CA ILE A 116 9.89 10.57 -16.94
C ILE A 116 10.31 11.02 -18.35
N GLN A 117 11.06 12.13 -18.45
CA GLN A 117 11.56 12.63 -19.74
C GLN A 117 12.63 11.72 -20.38
N ASP A 118 13.34 10.95 -19.57
CA ASP A 118 14.43 10.07 -20.02
C ASP A 118 13.91 8.68 -20.43
N VAL A 119 12.67 8.35 -20.09
CA VAL A 119 12.04 7.04 -20.28
C VAL A 119 10.70 7.12 -21.00
N LEU A 120 10.52 8.14 -21.85
CA LEU A 120 9.32 8.28 -22.68
C LEU A 120 9.14 7.06 -23.59
N ASN A 121 7.90 6.55 -23.64
CA ASN A 121 7.51 5.34 -24.38
C ASN A 121 8.16 4.04 -23.89
N GLN A 122 8.60 4.00 -22.64
CA GLN A 122 9.00 2.75 -21.99
C GLN A 122 7.84 1.75 -21.98
N PRO A 123 8.07 0.46 -22.30
CA PRO A 123 7.06 -0.58 -22.11
C PRO A 123 6.71 -0.73 -20.64
N GLU A 124 5.42 -0.77 -20.33
CA GLU A 124 4.95 -0.88 -18.95
C GLU A 124 5.46 -2.16 -18.26
N GLU A 125 5.60 -3.27 -18.99
CA GLU A 125 6.16 -4.51 -18.44
C GLU A 125 7.59 -4.37 -17.89
N ASP A 126 8.34 -3.35 -18.32
CA ASP A 126 9.69 -3.09 -17.85
C ASP A 126 9.69 -2.42 -16.45
N GLU A 127 8.54 -1.91 -16.01
CA GLU A 127 8.31 -1.19 -14.74
C GLU A 127 7.96 -2.13 -13.59
N TYR A 128 7.90 -3.44 -13.82
CA TYR A 128 7.58 -4.41 -12.79
C TYR A 128 8.79 -5.29 -12.45
N PHE A 129 8.98 -5.52 -11.16
CA PHE A 129 9.96 -6.49 -10.69
C PHE A 129 9.40 -7.92 -10.79
N HIS A 130 10.25 -8.83 -11.24
CA HIS A 130 10.08 -10.26 -11.09
C HIS A 130 10.81 -10.73 -9.83
N PHE A 131 10.06 -11.20 -8.84
CA PHE A 131 10.63 -11.70 -7.59
C PHE A 131 10.92 -13.20 -7.71
N GLN A 132 12.20 -13.55 -7.61
CA GLN A 132 12.62 -14.94 -7.59
C GLN A 132 12.44 -15.54 -6.19
N LYS A 133 12.40 -16.87 -6.13
CA LYS A 133 12.51 -17.60 -4.86
C LYS A 133 13.72 -17.09 -4.08
N GLU A 134 13.56 -16.96 -2.76
CA GLU A 134 14.51 -16.37 -1.80
C GLU A 134 14.39 -14.84 -1.60
N PHE A 135 13.60 -14.12 -2.41
CA PHE A 135 13.39 -12.68 -2.20
C PHE A 135 12.81 -12.37 -0.81
N ILE A 136 11.84 -13.15 -0.34
CA ILE A 136 11.27 -13.02 1.00
C ILE A 136 11.67 -14.24 1.83
N LYS A 137 12.27 -13.99 2.99
CA LYS A 137 12.70 -15.03 3.93
C LYS A 137 11.88 -15.01 5.20
N LEU A 138 11.26 -16.16 5.52
CA LEU A 138 10.45 -16.34 6.73
C LEU A 138 11.12 -17.27 7.76
N PRO A 139 10.91 -17.03 9.07
CA PRO A 139 11.46 -17.85 10.14
C PRO A 139 10.60 -19.10 10.42
N CYS A 140 10.12 -19.78 9.37
CA CYS A 140 9.26 -20.96 9.48
C CYS A 140 9.49 -21.90 8.29
N ASP A 141 9.04 -23.16 8.42
CA ASP A 141 9.00 -24.10 7.31
C ASP A 141 7.82 -23.80 6.37
N ILE A 142 8.10 -23.85 5.06
CA ILE A 142 7.25 -23.37 3.97
C ILE A 142 6.46 -24.50 3.31
N GLN A 143 6.75 -25.75 3.67
CA GLN A 143 6.01 -26.91 3.17
C GLN A 143 4.48 -26.77 3.35
N GLU A 144 4.02 -25.94 4.30
CA GLU A 144 2.61 -25.64 4.55
C GLU A 144 1.92 -24.76 3.48
N PHE A 145 2.66 -24.15 2.54
CA PHE A 145 2.06 -23.17 1.63
C PHE A 145 1.37 -23.79 0.42
N HIS A 146 1.84 -24.91 -0.11
CA HIS A 146 1.44 -25.41 -1.44
C HIS A 146 -0.07 -25.55 -1.65
N ASP A 147 -0.82 -25.95 -0.62
CA ASP A 147 -2.28 -26.13 -0.71
C ASP A 147 -3.09 -24.90 -0.25
N ARG A 148 -2.40 -23.86 0.22
CA ARG A 148 -2.99 -22.66 0.85
C ARG A 148 -2.59 -21.36 0.16
N ILE A 149 -1.83 -21.42 -0.94
CA ILE A 149 -1.48 -20.26 -1.74
C ILE A 149 -2.77 -19.66 -2.32
N PRO A 150 -3.05 -18.38 -2.10
CA PRO A 150 -4.14 -17.71 -2.80
C PRO A 150 -3.85 -17.66 -4.30
N ASP A 151 -4.74 -18.21 -5.13
CA ASP A 151 -4.79 -17.86 -6.54
C ASP A 151 -5.03 -16.35 -6.69
N GLY A 152 -4.33 -15.70 -7.64
CA GLY A 152 -4.49 -14.28 -7.95
C GLY A 152 -3.21 -13.47 -7.85
N HIS A 153 -3.33 -12.18 -7.53
CA HIS A 153 -2.22 -11.22 -7.57
C HIS A 153 -1.14 -11.46 -6.51
N LEU A 154 -1.45 -12.20 -5.44
CA LEU A 154 -0.46 -12.55 -4.40
C LEU A 154 0.41 -13.76 -4.77
N SER A 155 0.06 -14.53 -5.80
CA SER A 155 0.75 -15.78 -6.17
C SER A 155 2.26 -15.57 -6.41
N ASN A 156 2.62 -14.50 -7.12
CA ASN A 156 4.02 -14.15 -7.38
C ASN A 156 4.81 -13.90 -6.08
N ILE A 157 4.20 -13.22 -5.10
CA ILE A 157 4.83 -12.98 -3.81
C ILE A 157 5.05 -14.30 -3.08
N PHE A 158 4.05 -15.19 -3.04
CA PHE A 158 4.19 -16.49 -2.40
C PHE A 158 5.26 -17.37 -3.05
N SER A 159 5.39 -17.35 -4.38
CA SER A 159 6.45 -18.08 -5.08
C SER A 159 7.87 -17.59 -4.75
N ALA A 160 7.97 -16.35 -4.27
CA ALA A 160 9.23 -15.71 -3.92
C ALA A 160 9.67 -16.01 -2.47
N ILE A 161 8.83 -16.67 -1.67
CA ILE A 161 9.11 -16.93 -0.25
C ILE A 161 9.99 -18.17 -0.07
N SER A 162 11.01 -18.07 0.76
CA SER A 162 11.84 -19.18 1.24
C SER A 162 11.99 -19.17 2.77
N SER A 163 12.33 -20.33 3.35
CA SER A 163 12.61 -20.44 4.77
C SER A 163 14.07 -20.07 5.02
N TYR A 164 14.37 -19.44 6.16
CA TYR A 164 15.75 -19.13 6.50
C TYR A 164 16.20 -19.71 7.83
N ARG A 165 17.51 -19.92 7.90
CA ARG A 165 18.27 -20.05 9.14
C ARG A 165 19.15 -18.81 9.23
N LEU A 166 19.20 -18.21 10.43
CA LEU A 166 19.70 -16.86 10.73
C LEU A 166 20.77 -16.31 9.75
N PRO A 167 20.54 -15.15 9.12
CA PRO A 167 21.52 -14.52 8.24
C PRO A 167 22.73 -13.98 9.02
N GLN A 168 23.89 -13.91 8.36
CA GLN A 168 25.13 -13.43 8.97
C GLN A 168 25.24 -11.90 9.07
N LYS A 169 24.45 -11.14 8.29
CA LYS A 169 24.40 -9.67 8.35
C LYS A 169 23.07 -9.16 7.81
N THR A 170 22.33 -8.41 8.62
CA THR A 170 21.06 -7.78 8.23
C THR A 170 21.05 -6.31 8.61
N HIS A 171 20.37 -5.52 7.79
CA HIS A 171 19.91 -4.19 8.19
C HIS A 171 18.47 -4.32 8.69
N THR A 172 18.23 -3.95 9.95
CA THR A 172 16.92 -4.10 10.58
C THR A 172 16.13 -2.80 10.47
N ILE A 173 14.90 -2.91 9.96
CA ILE A 173 13.89 -1.86 9.96
C ILE A 173 12.87 -2.25 11.04
N TYR A 174 12.65 -1.38 12.02
CA TYR A 174 11.74 -1.65 13.14
C TYR A 174 10.35 -1.06 12.93
N GLU A 175 10.24 -0.10 12.01
CA GLU A 175 9.01 0.60 11.69
C GLU A 175 8.08 -0.28 10.85
N THR A 176 6.76 -0.09 11.02
CA THR A 176 5.77 -0.71 10.14
C THR A 176 6.02 -0.24 8.71
N THR A 177 6.26 -1.19 7.82
CA THR A 177 6.52 -0.93 6.41
C THR A 177 5.38 -1.49 5.58
N ILE A 178 4.77 -0.66 4.74
CA ILE A 178 3.74 -1.07 3.80
C ILE A 178 4.41 -1.17 2.44
N ALA A 179 4.44 -2.39 1.92
CA ALA A 179 4.94 -2.66 0.58
C ALA A 179 3.81 -2.39 -0.44
N VAL A 180 4.10 -1.60 -1.47
CA VAL A 180 3.13 -1.19 -2.49
C VAL A 180 3.69 -1.56 -3.86
N ASN A 181 2.89 -2.24 -4.66
CA ASN A 181 3.16 -2.44 -6.08
C ASN A 181 2.18 -1.55 -6.85
N ARG A 182 2.65 -0.44 -7.40
CA ARG A 182 1.82 0.47 -8.18
C ARG A 182 1.46 -0.21 -9.49
N GLN A 183 0.21 -0.05 -9.92
CA GLN A 183 -0.29 -0.64 -11.16
C GLN A 183 -0.62 0.46 -12.17
N ASP A 184 -0.42 0.11 -13.44
CA ASP A 184 -0.66 0.96 -14.60
C ASP A 184 0.18 2.26 -14.57
N TYR A 185 0.16 3.00 -15.69
CA TYR A 185 0.74 4.35 -15.71
C TYR A 185 0.24 5.14 -14.51
N VAL A 186 1.18 5.66 -13.71
CA VAL A 186 0.99 6.47 -12.48
C VAL A 186 0.21 7.74 -12.78
N ASN A 187 -1.07 7.58 -13.09
CA ASN A 187 -2.02 8.62 -13.36
C ASN A 187 -2.73 8.95 -12.05
N VAL A 188 -3.51 10.04 -12.07
CA VAL A 188 -4.20 10.53 -10.88
C VAL A 188 -5.13 9.46 -10.29
N TYR A 189 -5.80 8.66 -11.11
CA TYR A 189 -6.75 7.66 -10.64
C TYR A 189 -6.06 6.53 -9.86
N HIS A 190 -5.04 5.89 -10.44
CA HIS A 190 -4.33 4.79 -9.78
C HIS A 190 -3.58 5.29 -8.55
N THR A 191 -2.90 6.44 -8.65
CA THR A 191 -2.17 7.01 -7.51
C THR A 191 -3.08 7.29 -6.32
N ILE A 192 -4.26 7.88 -6.55
CA ILE A 192 -5.21 8.17 -5.46
C ILE A 192 -5.77 6.87 -4.88
N THR A 193 -6.01 5.86 -5.72
CA THR A 193 -6.50 4.55 -5.26
C THR A 193 -5.46 3.84 -4.40
N ASP A 194 -4.18 3.86 -4.79
CA ASP A 194 -3.09 3.25 -4.04
C ASP A 194 -2.88 3.98 -2.70
N VAL A 195 -2.84 5.31 -2.70
CA VAL A 195 -2.72 6.12 -1.48
C VAL A 195 -3.90 5.89 -0.54
N TYR A 196 -5.13 5.81 -1.08
CA TYR A 196 -6.32 5.50 -0.29
C TYR A 196 -6.26 4.09 0.31
N THR A 197 -5.78 3.10 -0.44
CA THR A 197 -5.59 1.73 0.04
C THR A 197 -4.60 1.69 1.20
N VAL A 198 -3.47 2.39 1.08
CA VAL A 198 -2.48 2.52 2.16
C VAL A 198 -3.07 3.22 3.39
N TYR A 199 -3.88 4.26 3.19
CA TYR A 199 -4.60 4.92 4.28
C TYR A 199 -5.58 3.95 4.99
N LEU A 200 -6.33 3.14 4.24
CA LEU A 200 -7.21 2.13 4.81
C LEU A 200 -6.43 1.08 5.61
N LEU A 201 -5.27 0.63 5.13
CA LEU A 201 -4.40 -0.27 5.89
C LEU A 201 -3.91 0.40 7.19
N CYS A 202 -3.56 1.68 7.16
CA CYS A 202 -3.20 2.43 8.36
C CYS A 202 -4.37 2.47 9.37
N CYS A 203 -5.59 2.76 8.91
CA CYS A 203 -6.79 2.73 9.75
C CYS A 203 -7.05 1.34 10.33
N PHE A 204 -6.95 0.30 9.49
CA PHE A 204 -7.17 -1.09 9.88
C PHE A 204 -6.21 -1.55 10.99
N PHE A 205 -4.93 -1.20 10.88
CA PHE A 205 -3.89 -1.53 11.86
C PHE A 205 -3.71 -0.48 12.97
N GLN A 206 -4.57 0.55 13.00
CA GLN A 206 -4.47 1.67 13.93
C GLN A 206 -3.05 2.30 13.94
N ARG A 207 -2.47 2.47 12.76
CA ARG A 207 -1.17 3.11 12.56
C ARG A 207 -1.33 4.54 12.12
N ASN A 208 -0.47 5.41 12.64
CA ASN A 208 -0.36 6.77 12.15
C ASN A 208 0.33 6.74 10.78
N PRO A 209 -0.29 7.28 9.70
CA PRO A 209 0.34 7.31 8.38
C PRO A 209 1.73 7.99 8.35
N LYS A 210 2.01 8.92 9.26
CA LYS A 210 3.33 9.56 9.37
C LYS A 210 4.42 8.68 9.98
N SER A 211 4.04 7.55 10.56
CA SER A 211 4.95 6.61 11.24
C SER A 211 5.21 5.34 10.44
N VAL A 212 4.53 5.16 9.30
CA VAL A 212 4.74 4.01 8.42
C VAL A 212 5.77 4.35 7.35
N ARG A 213 6.55 3.36 6.93
CA ARG A 213 7.43 3.45 5.76
C ARG A 213 6.71 2.86 4.55
N ILE A 214 6.92 3.46 3.39
CA ILE A 214 6.46 2.92 2.11
C ILE A 214 7.63 2.26 1.41
N LEU A 215 7.44 1.03 0.96
CA LEU A 215 8.38 0.28 0.14
C LEU A 215 7.74 0.01 -1.21
N PHE A 216 8.23 0.65 -2.27
CA PHE A 216 7.77 0.31 -3.62
C PHE A 216 8.38 -1.03 -4.07
N LEU A 217 7.53 -1.91 -4.57
CA LEU A 217 7.86 -3.21 -5.16
C LEU A 217 7.76 -3.17 -6.68
N ASP A 218 7.98 -2.01 -7.26
CA ASP A 218 7.93 -1.73 -8.68
C ASP A 218 9.11 -0.83 -9.08
N ALA A 219 9.29 -0.71 -10.39
CA ALA A 219 10.31 0.11 -11.04
C ALA A 219 9.67 1.25 -11.85
N HIS A 220 8.56 1.83 -11.39
CA HIS A 220 7.95 2.95 -12.10
C HIS A 220 8.86 4.19 -12.08
N PRO A 221 8.88 4.98 -13.15
CA PRO A 221 9.54 6.28 -13.19
C PRO A 221 9.00 7.22 -12.12
N LYS A 222 9.79 8.25 -11.78
CA LYS A 222 9.37 9.27 -10.82
C LYS A 222 8.21 10.09 -11.38
N GLY A 223 7.06 10.02 -10.72
CA GLY A 223 5.85 10.75 -11.05
C GLY A 223 5.73 12.08 -10.32
N ASN A 224 4.99 13.04 -10.89
CA ASN A 224 4.67 14.31 -10.20
C ASN A 224 3.83 14.11 -8.93
N LEU A 225 3.13 12.98 -8.84
CA LEU A 225 2.30 12.63 -7.68
C LEU A 225 3.07 11.87 -6.60
N ASP A 226 4.36 11.58 -6.82
CA ASP A 226 5.14 10.82 -5.83
C ASP A 226 5.32 11.59 -4.51
N ILE A 227 5.12 12.91 -4.52
CA ILE A 227 5.09 13.77 -3.34
C ILE A 227 3.96 13.41 -2.35
N LEU A 228 2.94 12.66 -2.78
CA LEU A 228 1.86 12.21 -1.90
C LEU A 228 2.29 11.08 -0.96
N TRP A 229 3.42 10.43 -1.24
CA TRP A 229 3.98 9.34 -0.43
C TRP A 229 4.93 9.80 0.68
N SER A 230 5.18 11.11 0.78
CA SER A 230 6.09 11.76 1.75
C SER A 230 5.35 12.67 2.72
#